data_AF-A0A0Q4B3P6-F1
#
_entry.id   AF-A0A0Q4B3P6-F1
#
_cell.length_a   1.000
_cell.length_b   1.000
_cell.length_c   1.000
_cell.angle_alpha   90.00
_cell.angle_beta   90.00
_cell.angle_gamma   90.00
#
_symmetry.space_group_name_H-M   'P 1'
#
loop_
_entity.id
_entity.type
_entity.pdbx_description
1 polymer ?
#
loop_
_entity_poly.entity_id
_entity_poly.type
_entity_poly.pdbx_seq_one_letter_code
_entity_poly.pdbx_strand_id
1 'polypeptide(L)' 'MLLPRAGGCPATELMRKTIEMFEEHGIDTVVAELEGSSPLECALHGIMLGDFVSYYLALLRGVDPTPVPSISELKKRLA' A
#
# COMPACT_ATOMS: atom_id res chain seq x y z
N MET A 1 4.04 -3.61 4.29
CA MET A 1 3.06 -2.94 5.17
C MET A 1 3.63 -1.60 5.63
N LEU A 2 2.81 -0.55 5.71
CA LEU A 2 3.25 0.84 5.89
C LEU A 2 3.23 1.27 7.37
N LEU A 3 4.34 1.81 7.91
CA LEU A 3 4.50 2.17 9.33
C LEU A 3 4.53 3.70 9.57
N PRO A 4 3.69 4.28 10.43
CA PRO A 4 3.91 5.63 10.97
C PRO A 4 5.05 5.63 12.00
N ARG A 5 5.82 6.72 12.07
CA ARG A 5 6.88 6.87 13.08
C ARG A 5 6.32 7.01 14.50
N ALA A 6 6.81 6.14 15.38
CA ALA A 6 6.88 6.23 16.84
C ALA A 6 5.66 6.81 17.58
N GLY A 7 4.80 5.90 18.02
CA GLY A 7 3.84 6.06 19.11
C GLY A 7 3.30 4.68 19.46
N GLY A 8 3.14 4.36 20.75
CA GLY A 8 2.65 3.06 21.25
C GLY A 8 1.18 2.81 20.87
N CYS A 9 0.90 2.72 19.57
CA CYS A 9 -0.41 2.42 19.05
C CYS A 9 -0.62 0.90 19.10
N PRO A 10 -1.72 0.39 19.68
CA PRO A 10 -2.06 -1.03 19.67
C PRO A 10 -2.07 -1.65 18.27
N ALA A 11 -2.35 -0.84 17.24
CA ALA A 11 -2.30 -1.26 15.85
C ALA A 11 -0.90 -1.73 15.39
N THR A 12 0.17 -1.14 15.91
CA THR A 12 1.55 -1.52 15.57
C THR A 12 1.92 -2.88 16.14
N GLU A 13 1.42 -3.19 17.35
CA GLU A 13 1.67 -4.47 18.01
C GLU A 13 0.90 -5.61 17.33
N LEU A 14 -0.39 -5.38 17.01
CA LEU A 14 -1.17 -6.31 16.19
C LEU A 14 -0.50 -6.57 14.84
N MET A 15 -0.03 -5.51 14.17
CA MET A 15 0.62 -5.64 12.88
C MET A 15 1.91 -6.45 12.95
N ARG A 16 2.73 -6.23 13.99
CA ARG A 16 3.96 -7.02 14.22
C ARG A 16 3.63 -8.49 14.41
N LYS A 17 2.62 -8.81 15.21
CA LYS A 17 2.16 -10.20 15.40
C LYS A 17 1.68 -10.83 14.10
N THR A 18 0.98 -10.09 13.25
CA THR A 18 0.58 -10.58 11.93
C THR A 18 1.79 -10.86 11.02
N ILE A 19 2.82 -10.01 11.06
CA ILE A 19 4.05 -10.23 10.29
C ILE A 19 4.78 -11.48 10.78
N GLU A 20 4.94 -11.66 12.10
CA GLU A 20 5.51 -12.87 12.71
C GLU A 20 4.76 -14.13 12.23
N MET A 21 3.42 -14.10 12.22
CA MET A 21 2.61 -15.21 11.71
C MET A 21 2.85 -15.50 10.22
N PHE A 22 3.07 -14.47 9.38
CA PHE A 22 3.39 -14.68 7.97
C PHE A 22 4.76 -15.33 7.79
N GLU A 23 5.76 -14.89 8.56
CA GLU A 23 7.11 -15.47 8.53
C GLU A 23 7.11 -16.94 8.98
N GLU A 24 6.36 -17.28 10.03
CA GLU A 24 6.18 -18.67 10.50
C GLU A 24 5.62 -19.61 9.41
N HIS A 25 4.87 -19.07 8.45
CA HIS A 25 4.29 -19.81 7.32
C HIS A 25 5.12 -19.69 6.03
N GLY A 26 6.33 -19.12 6.10
CA GLY A 26 7.23 -18.96 4.96
C GLY A 26 6.75 -17.94 3.92
N ILE A 27 5.90 -16.99 4.32
CA ILE A 27 5.44 -15.91 3.46
C ILE A 27 6.41 -14.74 3.61
N ASP A 28 7.06 -14.36 2.51
CA ASP A 28 7.98 -13.22 2.49
C ASP A 28 7.22 -11.91 2.68
N THR A 29 7.71 -11.04 3.56
CA THR A 29 7.07 -9.76 3.86
C THR A 29 8.03 -8.61 3.72
N VAL A 30 7.52 -7.51 3.14
CA VAL A 30 8.26 -6.25 3.04
C VAL A 30 7.54 -5.20 3.87
N VAL A 31 8.25 -4.59 4.81
CA VAL A 31 7.77 -3.51 5.65
C VAL A 31 8.39 -2.20 5.17
N ALA A 32 7.56 -1.21 4.88
CA ALA A 32 7.98 0.11 4.44
C ALA A 32 7.69 1.11 5.56
N GLU A 33 8.73 1.79 6.05
CA GLU A 33 8.57 2.89 6.99
C GLU A 33 8.08 4.13 6.23
N LEU A 34 6.98 4.71 6.69
CA LEU A 34 6.45 5.94 6.13
C LEU A 34 7.07 7.14 6.85
N GLU A 35 7.46 8.11 6.05
CA GLU A 35 7.88 9.41 6.53
C GLU A 35 6.66 10.29 6.83
N GLY A 36 6.82 11.25 7.74
CA GLY A 36 5.81 12.27 8.03
C GLY A 36 5.78 12.64 9.51
N SER A 37 5.48 13.90 9.78
CA SER A 37 5.37 14.47 11.13
C SER A 37 3.95 14.36 11.71
N SER A 38 2.96 14.13 10.86
CA SER A 38 1.55 13.95 11.24
C SER A 38 0.95 12.68 10.61
N PRO A 39 -0.16 12.15 11.16
CA PRO A 39 -0.86 11.01 10.58
C PRO A 39 -1.29 11.25 9.12
N LEU A 40 -1.73 12.47 8.80
CA LEU A 40 -2.13 12.84 7.44
C LEU A 40 -0.93 12.84 6.49
N GLU A 41 0.21 13.38 6.92
CA GLU A 41 1.43 13.40 6.12
C GLU A 41 1.94 11.98 5.86
N CYS A 42 1.95 11.12 6.88
CA CYS A 42 2.26 9.70 6.72
C CYS A 42 1.33 9.04 5.70
N ALA A 43 0.01 9.27 5.81
CA ALA A 43 -0.95 8.69 4.88
C ALA A 43 -0.72 9.14 3.43
N LEU A 44 -0.45 10.43 3.21
CA LEU A 44 -0.15 10.96 1.88
C LEU A 44 1.14 10.38 1.30
N HIS A 45 2.21 10.25 2.09
CA HIS A 45 3.42 9.55 1.67
C HIS A 45 3.16 8.08 1.32
N GLY A 46 2.33 7.39 2.10
CA GLY A 46 1.93 6.02 1.83
C GLY A 46 1.16 5.85 0.52
N ILE A 47 0.24 6.78 0.22
CA ILE A 47 -0.49 6.81 -1.05
C ILE A 47 0.49 6.98 -2.21
N MET A 48 1.37 7.99 -2.14
CA MET A 48 2.34 8.25 -3.20
C MET A 48 3.29 7.06 -3.42
N LEU A 49 3.76 6.44 -2.34
CA LEU A 49 4.60 5.24 -2.44
C LEU A 49 3.86 4.10 -3.14
N GLY A 50 2.61 3.84 -2.76
CA GLY A 50 1.77 2.82 -3.39
C GLY A 50 1.51 3.08 -4.88
N ASP A 51 1.27 4.33 -5.25
CA ASP A 51 1.06 4.76 -6.64
C ASP A 51 2.31 4.48 -7.50
N PHE A 52 3.50 4.89 -7.03
CA PHE A 52 4.74 4.65 -7.75
C PHE A 52 5.10 3.18 -7.83
N VAL A 53 4.93 2.41 -6.75
CA VAL A 53 5.16 0.95 -6.77
C VAL A 53 4.29 0.29 -7.82
N SER A 54 3.00 0.63 -7.86
CA SER A 54 2.05 0.04 -8.82
C SER A 54 2.38 0.46 -10.25
N TYR A 55 2.75 1.72 -10.46
CA TYR A 55 3.19 2.24 -11.76
C TYR A 55 4.43 1.51 -12.29
N TYR A 56 5.49 1.40 -11.48
CA TYR A 56 6.71 0.71 -11.88
C TYR A 56 6.46 -0.79 -12.09
N LEU A 57 5.60 -1.42 -11.30
CA LEU A 57 5.21 -2.81 -11.51
C LEU A 57 4.52 -3.01 -12.88
N ALA A 58 3.67 -2.08 -13.29
CA ALA A 58 3.03 -2.12 -14.61
C ALA A 58 4.07 -2.02 -15.74
N LEU A 59 5.04 -1.10 -15.62
CA LEU A 59 6.14 -0.97 -16.57
C LEU A 59 6.98 -2.26 -16.66
N LEU A 60 7.35 -2.85 -15.52
CA LEU A 60 8.11 -4.10 -15.46
C LEU A 60 7.35 -5.28 -16.09
N ARG A 61 6.02 -5.24 -16.06
CA ARG A 61 5.16 -6.26 -16.67
C ARG A 61 4.74 -5.94 -18.10
N GLY A 62 5.12 -4.79 -18.65
CA GLY A 62 4.71 -4.34 -19.98
C GLY A 62 3.19 -4.09 -20.11
N VAL A 63 2.54 -3.72 -19.01
CA VAL A 63 1.11 -3.39 -18.95
C VAL A 63 0.94 -1.87 -18.94
N ASP A 64 0.01 -1.33 -19.72
CA ASP A 64 -0.39 0.08 -19.62
C ASP A 64 -1.23 0.28 -18.35
N PRO A 65 -0.78 1.07 -17.35
CA PRO A 65 -1.51 1.31 -16.11
C PRO A 65 -2.67 2.32 -16.27
N THR A 66 -2.79 2.98 -17.41
CA THR A 66 -3.76 4.07 -17.64
C THR A 66 -5.22 3.59 -17.82
N PRO A 67 -5.52 2.59 -18.66
CA PRO A 67 -6.89 2.16 -18.89
C PRO A 67 -7.40 1.29 -17.73
N VAL A 68 -8.59 1.64 -17.23
CA VAL A 68 -9.35 0.78 -16.30
C VAL A 68 -10.72 0.47 -16.90
N PRO A 69 -10.84 -0.53 -17.81
CA PRO A 69 -12.05 -0.77 -18.59
C PRO A 69 -13.31 -1.00 -17.75
N SER A 70 -13.17 -1.68 -16.60
CA SER A 70 -14.27 -1.92 -15.67
C SER A 70 -14.86 -0.63 -15.08
N ILE A 71 -14.01 0.35 -14.73
CA ILE A 71 -14.44 1.67 -14.24
C ILE A 71 -15.11 2.46 -15.37
N SER A 72 -14.51 2.45 -16.57
CA SER A 72 -15.07 3.14 -17.73
C SER A 72 -16.45 2.61 -18.10
N GLU A 73 -16.65 1.29 -18.06
CA GLU A 73 -17.95 0.67 -18.31
C GLU A 73 -18.98 1.01 -17.23
N LEU A 74 -18.58 0.96 -15.96
CA LEU A 74 -19.45 1.36 -14.85
C LEU A 74 -19.94 2.81 -15.02
N LYS A 75 -19.04 3.75 -15.33
CA LYS A 75 -19.39 5.16 -15.55
C LYS A 75 -20.40 5.34 -16.69
N LYS A 76 -20.29 4.55 -17.78
CA LYS A 76 -21.25 4.61 -18.90
C LYS A 76 -22.66 4.16 -18.51
N ARG A 77 -22.79 3.21 -17.58
CA ARG A 77 -24.09 2.68 -17.14
C ARG A 77 -24.82 3.56 -16.14
N LEU A 78 -24.10 4.45 -15.45
CA LEU A 78 -24.64 5.37 -14.46
C LEU A 78 -25.10 6.71 -15.06
N ALA A 79 -24.77 6.98 -16.32
CA ALA A 79 -25.10 8.20 -17.04
C ALA A 79 -26.48 8.14 -17.69
#